data_AF-A0A524JP44-F1
#
_entry.id   AF-A0A524JP44-F1
#
_cell.length_a   1.000
_cell.length_b   1.000
_cell.length_c   1.000
_cell.angle_alpha   90.00
_cell.angle_beta   90.00
_cell.angle_gamma   90.00
#
_symmetry.space_group_name_H-M   'P 1'
#
loop_
_entity.id
_entity.type
_entity.pdbx_description
1 polymer ?
#
loop_
_entity_poly.entity_id
_entity_poly.type
_entity_poly.pdbx_seq_one_letter_code
_entity_poly.pdbx_strand_id
1 'polypeptide(L)'
;MSEMSEAKYLLNKFKDGVNRGLKILNVRSKEAYDTVLIRNRIRSLRKRRSDSVMEMGNMLYRTFRYKGIINEEIVETKCRDIETIEKEIEKCEQELEFLHLNADKALGSVKALVKANVIASCECGAEIYEGSAYCAQCSKKVE
;
A
#
# COMPACT_ATOMS: atom_id res chain seq x y z
N MET A 1 37.80 3.68 -31.58
CA MET A 1 36.63 4.57 -31.32
C MET A 1 35.48 3.85 -30.58
N SER A 2 35.70 2.70 -29.95
CA SER A 2 34.65 1.86 -29.32
C SER A 2 34.60 1.96 -27.79
N GLU A 3 35.73 2.17 -27.10
CA GLU A 3 35.81 2.09 -25.62
C GLU A 3 35.10 3.25 -24.90
N MET A 4 35.12 4.45 -25.48
CA MET A 4 34.46 5.64 -24.90
C MET A 4 32.92 5.57 -24.93
N SER A 5 32.36 4.77 -25.83
CA SER A 5 30.91 4.54 -25.98
C SER A 5 30.39 3.61 -24.87
N GLU A 6 31.16 2.57 -24.58
CA GLU A 6 30.79 1.51 -23.64
C GLU A 6 30.81 1.99 -22.19
N ALA A 7 31.82 2.79 -21.81
CA ALA A 7 31.87 3.45 -20.50
C ALA A 7 30.68 4.39 -20.27
N LYS A 8 30.25 5.12 -21.31
CA LYS A 8 29.11 6.04 -21.25
C LYS A 8 27.78 5.30 -21.13
N TYR A 9 27.64 4.16 -21.80
CA TYR A 9 26.49 3.27 -21.70
C TYR A 9 26.36 2.65 -20.30
N LEU A 10 27.47 2.16 -19.72
CA LEU A 10 27.49 1.59 -18.37
C LEU A 10 27.15 2.62 -17.28
N LEU A 11 27.68 3.84 -17.38
CA LEU A 11 27.35 4.94 -16.47
C LEU A 11 25.88 5.35 -16.55
N ASN A 12 25.30 5.39 -17.76
CA ASN A 12 23.87 5.67 -17.93
C ASN A 12 23.00 4.55 -17.33
N LYS A 13 23.34 3.28 -17.58
CA LYS A 13 22.63 2.13 -17.00
C LYS A 13 22.69 2.12 -15.47
N PHE A 14 23.83 2.48 -14.89
CA PHE A 14 24.00 2.65 -13.45
C PHE A 14 23.15 3.80 -12.90
N LYS A 15 23.17 4.97 -13.55
CA LYS A 15 22.34 6.13 -13.20
C LYS A 15 20.84 5.79 -13.24
N ASP A 16 20.42 5.03 -14.25
CA ASP A 16 19.04 4.55 -14.36
C ASP A 16 18.68 3.55 -13.25
N GLY A 17 19.60 2.69 -12.84
CA GLY A 17 19.43 1.80 -11.69
C GLY A 17 19.24 2.57 -10.37
N VAL A 18 20.07 3.58 -10.13
CA VAL A 18 20.00 4.44 -8.92
C VAL A 18 18.69 5.24 -8.90
N ASN A 19 18.34 5.89 -10.01
CA ASN A 19 17.08 6.66 -10.13
C ASN A 19 15.85 5.77 -9.87
N ARG A 20 15.86 4.52 -10.35
CA ARG A 20 14.80 3.55 -10.09
C ARG A 20 14.75 3.13 -8.63
N GLY A 21 15.89 2.81 -8.02
CA GLY A 21 15.99 2.46 -6.60
C GLY A 21 15.43 3.56 -5.70
N LEU A 22 15.80 4.81 -5.97
CA LEU A 22 15.27 5.98 -5.26
C LEU A 22 13.75 6.12 -5.42
N LYS A 23 13.20 5.86 -6.61
CA LYS A 23 11.75 5.91 -6.84
C LYS A 23 10.99 4.82 -6.06
N ILE A 24 11.49 3.58 -6.04
CA ILE A 24 10.92 2.47 -5.26
C ILE A 24 10.91 2.80 -3.77
N LEU A 25 12.05 3.27 -3.26
CA LEU A 25 12.20 3.65 -1.85
C LEU A 25 11.27 4.81 -1.49
N ASN A 26 11.13 5.81 -2.35
CA ASN A 26 10.21 6.93 -2.12
C ASN A 26 8.75 6.45 -2.02
N VAL A 27 8.30 5.59 -2.93
CA VAL A 27 6.94 5.04 -2.89
C VAL A 27 6.71 4.21 -1.63
N ARG A 28 7.63 3.28 -1.30
CA ARG A 28 7.50 2.39 -0.13
C ARG A 28 7.58 3.14 1.19
N SER A 29 8.46 4.13 1.30
CA SER A 29 8.59 4.93 2.53
C SER A 29 7.35 5.80 2.78
N LYS A 30 6.84 6.45 1.73
CA LYS A 30 5.58 7.21 1.81
C LYS A 30 4.40 6.31 2.16
N GLU A 31 4.24 5.18 1.47
CA GLU A 31 3.19 4.19 1.75
C GLU A 31 3.25 3.73 3.22
N ALA A 32 4.42 3.36 3.72
CA ALA A 32 4.59 2.91 5.10
C ALA A 32 4.23 4.01 6.11
N TYR A 33 4.66 5.24 5.86
CA TYR A 33 4.34 6.38 6.72
C TYR A 33 2.83 6.67 6.75
N ASP A 34 2.21 6.79 5.58
CA ASP A 34 0.79 7.08 5.44
C ASP A 34 -0.06 5.95 6.08
N THR A 35 0.38 4.69 5.92
CA THR A 35 -0.25 3.53 6.56
C THR A 35 -0.25 3.64 8.09
N VAL A 36 0.88 4.05 8.69
CA VAL A 36 0.98 4.22 10.14
C VAL A 36 0.05 5.34 10.62
N LEU A 37 -0.01 6.45 9.89
CA LEU A 37 -0.90 7.58 10.19
C LEU A 37 -2.37 7.14 10.19
N ILE A 38 -2.80 6.47 9.11
CA ILE A 38 -4.18 6.00 8.95
C ILE A 38 -4.53 4.96 10.03
N ARG A 39 -3.65 3.99 10.31
CA ARG A 39 -3.88 3.01 11.39
C ARG A 39 -4.00 3.65 12.76
N ASN A 40 -3.19 4.67 13.05
CA ASN A 40 -3.30 5.41 14.31
C ASN A 40 -4.64 6.16 14.39
N ARG A 41 -5.11 6.73 13.27
CA ARG A 41 -6.43 7.35 13.20
C ARG A 41 -7.54 6.33 13.45
N ILE A 42 -7.53 5.17 12.78
CA ILE A 42 -8.49 4.07 12.99
C ILE A 42 -8.49 3.63 14.46
N ARG A 43 -7.30 3.44 15.06
CA ARG A 43 -7.19 3.07 16.48
C ARG A 43 -7.84 4.11 17.39
N SER A 44 -7.60 5.40 17.13
CA SER A 44 -8.20 6.48 17.92
C SER A 44 -9.72 6.54 17.77
N LEU A 45 -10.25 6.33 16.55
CA LEU A 45 -11.68 6.30 16.28
C LEU A 45 -12.38 5.10 16.91
N ARG A 46 -11.79 3.90 16.80
CA ARG A 46 -12.30 2.69 17.45
C ARG A 46 -12.35 2.84 18.97
N LYS A 47 -11.34 3.50 19.56
CA LYS A 47 -11.36 3.85 20.99
C LYS A 47 -12.51 4.80 21.31
N ARG A 48 -12.65 5.91 20.56
CA ARG A 48 -13.77 6.85 20.73
C ARG A 48 -15.13 6.17 20.63
N ARG A 49 -15.33 5.31 19.63
CA ARG A 49 -16.56 4.51 19.47
C ARG A 49 -16.83 3.65 20.71
N SER A 50 -15.82 2.92 21.19
CA SER A 50 -15.94 2.09 22.40
C SER A 50 -16.31 2.93 23.62
N ASP A 51 -15.66 4.08 23.79
CA ASP A 51 -15.92 5.01 24.90
C ASP A 51 -17.35 5.55 24.82
N SER A 52 -17.83 5.94 23.63
CA SER A 52 -19.21 6.43 23.41
C SER A 52 -20.28 5.37 23.69
N VAL A 53 -20.05 4.11 23.27
CA VAL A 53 -20.97 2.99 23.58
C VAL A 53 -21.02 2.76 25.09
N MET A 54 -19.87 2.76 25.76
CA MET A 54 -19.79 2.57 27.21
C MET A 54 -20.46 3.72 27.97
N GLU A 55 -20.23 4.96 27.54
CA GLU A 55 -20.88 6.15 28.10
C GLU A 55 -22.40 6.09 27.95
N MET A 56 -22.89 5.71 26.76
CA MET A 56 -24.32 5.51 26.52
C MET A 56 -24.88 4.43 27.45
N GLY A 57 -24.24 3.26 27.55
CA GLY A 57 -24.68 2.19 28.46
C GLY A 57 -24.74 2.64 29.92
N ASN A 58 -23.73 3.37 30.39
CA ASN A 58 -23.70 3.94 31.74
C ASN A 58 -24.85 4.93 31.98
N MET A 59 -25.13 5.79 31.00
CA MET A 59 -26.21 6.76 31.06
C MET A 59 -27.58 6.08 31.08
N LEU A 60 -27.80 5.06 30.24
CA LEU A 60 -29.05 4.31 30.20
C LEU A 60 -29.27 3.51 31.49
N TYR A 61 -28.24 2.82 31.99
CA TYR A 61 -28.33 2.10 33.25
C TYR A 61 -28.71 3.02 34.42
N ARG A 62 -28.06 4.19 34.54
CA ARG A 62 -28.38 5.17 35.58
C ARG A 62 -29.80 5.68 35.43
N THR A 63 -30.20 6.08 34.22
CA THR A 63 -31.53 6.64 33.96
C THR A 63 -32.62 5.63 34.28
N PHE A 64 -32.45 4.38 33.85
CA PHE A 64 -33.38 3.31 34.16
C PHE A 64 -33.44 3.01 35.66
N ARG A 65 -32.27 2.94 36.34
CA ARG A 65 -32.21 2.66 37.79
C ARG A 65 -32.91 3.73 38.64
N TYR A 66 -32.81 5.01 38.28
CA TYR A 66 -33.34 6.11 39.11
C TYR A 66 -34.73 6.59 38.68
N LYS A 67 -35.03 6.58 37.38
CA LYS A 67 -36.29 7.11 36.83
C LYS A 67 -37.24 6.01 36.32
N GLY A 68 -36.74 4.81 36.06
CA GLY A 68 -37.52 3.70 35.50
C GLY A 68 -37.93 3.86 34.03
N ILE A 69 -37.55 4.97 33.38
CA ILE A 69 -37.96 5.32 32.01
C ILE A 69 -36.72 5.73 31.21
N ILE A 70 -36.60 5.20 29.99
CA ILE A 70 -35.56 5.59 29.02
C ILE A 70 -36.22 6.48 27.96
N ASN A 71 -35.59 7.63 27.67
CA ASN A 71 -36.00 8.48 26.56
C ASN A 71 -35.36 7.97 25.26
N GLU A 72 -36.20 7.54 24.34
CA GLU A 72 -35.82 7.02 23.03
C GLU A 72 -35.05 8.04 22.17
N GLU A 73 -35.43 9.32 22.21
CA GLU A 73 -34.77 10.38 21.43
C GLU A 73 -33.29 10.57 21.84
N ILE A 74 -33.00 10.39 23.13
CA ILE A 74 -31.63 10.45 23.65
C ILE A 74 -30.83 9.24 23.16
N VAL A 75 -31.43 8.05 23.17
CA VAL A 75 -30.80 6.83 22.65
C VAL A 75 -30.51 7.00 21.17
N GLU A 76 -31.49 7.45 20.39
CA GLU A 76 -31.37 7.64 18.95
C GLU A 76 -30.24 8.62 18.62
N THR A 77 -30.16 9.74 19.34
CA THR A 77 -29.08 10.73 19.17
C THR A 77 -27.70 10.11 19.41
N LYS A 78 -27.55 9.32 20.49
CA LYS A 78 -26.28 8.64 20.79
C LYS A 78 -25.94 7.57 19.76
N CYS A 79 -26.92 6.85 19.23
CA CYS A 79 -26.72 5.90 18.15
C CYS A 79 -26.22 6.62 16.88
N ARG A 80 -26.81 7.76 16.49
CA ARG A 80 -26.35 8.55 15.34
C ARG A 80 -24.91 9.06 15.50
N ASP A 81 -24.51 9.46 16.72
CA ASP A 81 -23.13 9.84 17.01
C ASP A 81 -22.17 8.66 16.81
N ILE A 82 -22.53 7.47 17.32
CA ILE A 82 -21.75 6.24 17.16
C ILE A 82 -21.65 5.84 15.68
N GLU A 83 -22.75 5.87 14.94
CA GLU A 83 -22.77 5.60 13.49
C GLU A 83 -21.87 6.56 12.71
N THR A 84 -21.81 7.81 13.13
CA THR A 84 -20.92 8.80 12.48
C THR A 84 -19.45 8.41 12.68
N ILE A 85 -19.08 7.95 13.88
CA ILE A 85 -17.72 7.45 14.14
C ILE A 85 -17.46 6.16 13.34
N GLU A 86 -18.43 5.27 13.23
CA GLU A 86 -18.32 4.03 12.44
C GLU A 86 -18.10 4.32 10.95
N LYS A 87 -18.82 5.30 10.37
CA LYS A 87 -18.60 5.77 8.99
C LYS A 87 -17.22 6.41 8.81
N GLU A 88 -16.70 7.12 9.80
CA GLU A 88 -15.32 7.63 9.74
C GLU A 88 -14.28 6.50 9.75
N ILE A 89 -14.51 5.44 10.54
CA ILE A 89 -13.64 4.25 10.55
C ILE A 89 -13.63 3.59 9.18
N GLU A 90 -14.81 3.36 8.60
CA GLU A 90 -14.97 2.72 7.29
C GLU A 90 -14.24 3.51 6.19
N LYS A 91 -14.36 4.84 6.17
CA LYS A 91 -13.63 5.70 5.23
C LYS A 91 -12.12 5.55 5.38
N CYS A 92 -11.59 5.55 6.60
CA CYS A 92 -10.16 5.35 6.83
C CYS A 92 -9.69 3.94 6.39
N GLU A 93 -10.53 2.91 6.54
CA GLU A 93 -10.21 1.56 6.06
C GLU A 93 -10.16 1.50 4.53
N GLN A 94 -11.11 2.15 3.85
CA GLN A 94 -11.11 2.29 2.39
C GLN A 94 -9.89 3.09 1.89
N GLU A 95 -9.52 4.17 2.57
CA GLU A 95 -8.30 4.94 2.27
C GLU A 95 -7.04 4.08 2.38
N LEU A 96 -6.96 3.22 3.41
CA LEU A 96 -5.83 2.33 3.62
C LEU A 96 -5.72 1.27 2.52
N GLU A 97 -6.85 0.71 2.08
CA GLU A 97 -6.90 -0.22 0.94
C GLU A 97 -6.45 0.48 -0.36
N PHE A 98 -6.96 1.67 -0.63
CA PHE A 98 -6.60 2.45 -1.81
C PHE A 98 -5.11 2.84 -1.82
N LEU A 99 -4.54 3.17 -0.67
CA LEU A 99 -3.11 3.46 -0.51
C LEU A 99 -2.26 2.27 -0.95
N HIS A 100 -2.56 1.06 -0.47
CA HIS A 100 -1.84 -0.16 -0.85
C HIS A 100 -1.99 -0.48 -2.34
N LEU A 101 -3.22 -0.40 -2.87
CA LEU A 101 -3.47 -0.62 -4.30
C LEU A 101 -2.67 0.34 -5.19
N ASN A 102 -2.57 1.61 -4.81
CA ASN A 102 -1.83 2.60 -5.58
C ASN A 102 -0.32 2.42 -5.47
N ALA A 103 0.19 2.08 -4.29
CA ALA A 103 1.60 1.76 -4.11
C ALA A 103 1.99 0.56 -4.96
N ASP A 104 1.18 -0.50 -4.97
CA ASP A 104 1.42 -1.69 -5.79
C ASP A 104 1.32 -1.41 -7.29
N LYS A 105 0.35 -0.61 -7.75
CA LYS A 105 0.27 -0.15 -9.15
C LYS A 105 1.50 0.67 -9.54
N ALA A 106 1.92 1.61 -8.69
CA ALA A 106 3.10 2.44 -8.94
C ALA A 106 4.37 1.57 -9.02
N LEU A 107 4.51 0.57 -8.15
CA LEU A 107 5.64 -0.36 -8.16
C LEU A 107 5.57 -1.37 -9.30
N GLY A 108 4.37 -1.80 -9.71
CA GLY A 108 4.14 -2.66 -10.87
C GLY A 108 4.64 -2.01 -12.16
N SER A 109 4.37 -0.70 -12.33
CA SER A 109 4.92 0.07 -13.46
C SER A 109 6.45 0.10 -13.46
N VAL A 110 7.09 0.15 -12.28
CA VAL A 110 8.55 0.14 -12.16
C VAL A 110 9.13 -1.25 -12.41
N LYS A 111 8.45 -2.32 -11.97
CA LYS A 111 8.83 -3.71 -12.27
C LYS A 111 8.69 -4.05 -13.76
N ALA A 112 7.66 -3.52 -14.44
CA ALA A 112 7.49 -3.70 -15.88
C ALA A 112 8.65 -3.11 -16.69
N LEU A 113 9.25 -1.99 -16.24
CA LEU A 113 10.47 -1.40 -16.82
C LEU A 113 11.74 -2.26 -16.60
N VAL A 114 11.67 -3.32 -15.80
CA VAL A 114 12.79 -4.24 -15.49
C VAL A 114 12.66 -5.56 -16.24
N LYS A 115 11.51 -5.85 -16.87
CA LYS A 115 11.38 -7.05 -17.70
C LYS A 115 12.33 -6.87 -18.89
N ALA A 116 13.47 -7.56 -18.84
CA ALA A 116 14.43 -7.53 -19.93
C ALA A 116 13.71 -7.99 -21.20
N ASN A 117 13.95 -7.31 -22.33
CA ASN A 117 13.32 -7.70 -23.58
C ASN A 117 13.77 -9.10 -23.94
N VAL A 118 12.82 -9.99 -24.21
CA VAL A 118 13.12 -11.30 -24.79
C VAL A 118 13.54 -11.05 -26.23
N ILE A 119 14.82 -11.28 -26.53
CA ILE A 119 15.39 -11.07 -27.87
C ILE A 119 15.33 -12.33 -28.73
N ALA A 120 15.33 -13.51 -28.10
CA ALA A 120 15.30 -14.79 -28.79
C ALA A 120 14.85 -15.91 -27.84
N SER A 121 14.60 -17.10 -28.38
CA SER A 121 14.48 -18.34 -27.62
C SER A 121 15.68 -19.23 -27.92
N CYS A 122 16.21 -19.89 -26.89
CA CYS A 122 17.27 -20.87 -27.03
C CYS A 122 16.71 -22.19 -27.59
N GLU A 123 17.56 -23.02 -28.21
CA GLU A 123 17.21 -24.39 -28.63
C GLU A 123 16.68 -25.27 -27.49
N CYS A 124 17.05 -24.97 -26.24
CA CYS A 124 16.54 -25.67 -25.06
C CYS A 124 15.15 -25.17 -24.60
N GLY A 125 14.54 -24.23 -25.32
CA GLY A 125 13.23 -23.64 -25.04
C GLY A 125 13.23 -22.47 -24.05
N ALA A 126 14.40 -22.02 -23.57
CA ALA A 126 14.48 -20.90 -22.62
C ALA A 126 14.43 -19.53 -23.32
N GLU A 127 13.78 -18.55 -22.69
CA GLU A 127 13.79 -17.16 -23.14
C GLU A 127 15.19 -16.55 -22.96
N ILE A 128 15.68 -15.87 -24.00
CA ILE A 128 16.95 -15.16 -23.98
C ILE A 128 16.66 -13.67 -23.86
N TYR A 129 17.24 -13.05 -22.84
CA TYR A 129 17.03 -11.65 -22.54
C TYR A 129 18.14 -10.76 -23.11
N GLU A 130 17.79 -9.54 -23.49
CA GLU A 130 18.71 -8.53 -24.04
C GLU A 130 19.95 -8.34 -23.14
N GLY A 131 21.15 -8.54 -23.72
CA GLY A 131 22.44 -8.48 -23.00
C GLY A 131 22.90 -9.79 -22.35
N SER A 132 22.19 -10.91 -22.54
CA SER A 132 22.63 -12.22 -22.09
C SER A 132 23.70 -12.79 -23.03
N ALA A 133 24.92 -13.02 -22.54
CA ALA A 133 25.96 -13.70 -23.32
C ALA A 133 25.76 -15.22 -23.44
N TYR A 134 24.99 -15.79 -22.50
CA TYR A 134 24.71 -17.22 -22.40
C TYR A 134 23.25 -17.47 -22.04
N CYS A 135 22.69 -18.58 -22.50
CA CYS A 135 21.39 -19.06 -22.07
C CYS A 135 21.41 -19.41 -20.59
N ALA A 136 20.49 -18.86 -19.80
CA ALA A 136 20.41 -19.08 -18.35
C ALA A 136 20.11 -20.54 -17.95
N GLN A 137 19.60 -21.35 -18.88
CA GLN A 137 19.16 -22.72 -18.60
C GLN A 137 20.12 -23.79 -19.12
N CYS A 138 20.71 -23.61 -20.30
CA CYS A 138 21.62 -24.61 -20.90
C CYS A 138 23.07 -24.11 -21.03
N SER A 139 23.36 -22.87 -20.61
CA SER A 139 24.69 -22.23 -20.68
C SER A 139 25.32 -22.17 -22.07
N LYS A 140 24.56 -22.46 -23.15
CA LYS A 140 25.02 -22.22 -24.52
C LYS A 140 25.17 -20.73 -24.78
N LYS A 141 26.21 -20.36 -25.53
CA LYS A 141 26.44 -18.97 -25.93
C LYS A 141 25.30 -18.49 -26.83
N VAL A 142 24.83 -17.27 -26.58
CA VAL A 142 23.85 -16.59 -27.42
C VAL A 142 24.63 -15.89 -28.54
N GLU A 143 24.32 -16.20 -29.80
CA GLU A 143 24.81 -15.47 -30.97
C GLU A 143 23.83 -14.37 -31.40
#